data_AF-A0A2N7DLY3-F1
#
_entry.id   AF-A0A2N7DLY3-F1
#
_cell.length_a   1.000
_cell.length_b   1.000
_cell.length_c   1.000
_cell.angle_alpha   90.00
_cell.angle_beta   90.00
_cell.angle_gamma   90.00
#
_symmetry.space_group_name_H-M   'P 1'
#
loop_
_entity.id
_entity.type
_entity.pdbx_description
1 polymer ?
#
loop_
_entity_poly.entity_id
_entity_poly.type
_entity_poly.pdbx_seq_one_letter_code
_entity_poly.pdbx_strand_id
1 'polypeptide(L)'
;MKFTILITLSLLLLGCATPVSHTNISLSTYDKDTEYGVEKRDDGFGITVYYSRYQFIPESDAVATACKSQLTAIAWEHSDKTGKEIQPVNEQRIRISMGRNGFSGITSCQANAVVKWK
;
A
#
# COMPACT_ATOMS: atom_id res chain seq x y z
N MET A 1 46.86 5.25 -0.40
CA MET A 1 46.12 5.49 0.87
C MET A 1 45.01 6.53 0.72
N LYS A 2 45.27 7.77 0.25
CA LYS A 2 44.21 8.79 0.07
C LYS A 2 43.11 8.39 -0.92
N PHE A 3 43.48 7.82 -2.07
CA PHE A 3 42.52 7.35 -3.09
C PHE A 3 41.69 6.14 -2.62
N THR A 4 42.30 5.24 -1.85
CA THR A 4 41.65 4.04 -1.33
C THR A 4 40.53 4.39 -0.35
N ILE A 5 40.77 5.37 0.53
CA ILE A 5 39.76 5.88 1.50
C ILE A 5 38.58 6.55 0.77
N LEU A 6 38.85 7.29 -0.30
CA LEU A 6 37.81 7.97 -1.08
C LEU A 6 36.87 6.95 -1.75
N ILE A 7 37.42 5.87 -2.32
CA ILE A 7 36.65 4.79 -2.94
C ILE A 7 35.79 4.07 -1.90
N THR A 8 36.36 3.73 -0.73
CA THR A 8 35.59 3.05 0.34
C THR A 8 34.45 3.93 0.86
N LEU A 9 34.64 5.25 0.93
CA LEU A 9 33.60 6.20 1.34
C LEU A 9 32.47 6.33 0.30
N SER A 10 32.79 6.26 -1.00
CA SER A 10 31.78 6.31 -2.07
C SER A 10 30.87 5.08 -2.10
N LEU A 11 31.39 3.89 -1.76
CA LEU A 11 30.58 2.66 -1.72
C LEU A 11 29.56 2.63 -0.57
N LEU A 12 29.80 3.37 0.52
CA LEU A 12 28.89 3.43 1.68
C LEU A 12 27.62 4.26 1.41
N LEU A 13 27.56 5.01 0.31
CA LEU A 13 26.43 5.90 -0.03
C LEU A 13 25.37 5.24 -0.94
N LEU A 14 25.55 3.99 -1.36
CA LEU A 14 24.62 3.28 -2.25
C LEU A 14 23.46 2.57 -1.52
N GLY A 15 23.10 3.02 -0.32
CA GLY A 15 21.95 2.49 0.42
C GLY A 15 20.63 2.89 -0.24
N CYS A 16 20.14 2.10 -1.21
CA CYS A 16 18.80 2.26 -1.76
C CYS A 16 17.75 1.87 -0.72
N ALA A 17 17.11 2.86 -0.09
CA ALA A 17 15.92 2.64 0.72
C ALA A 17 14.71 2.44 -0.19
N THR A 18 14.43 1.19 -0.59
CA THR A 18 13.21 0.85 -1.32
C THR A 18 12.04 0.72 -0.34
N PRO A 19 10.88 1.33 -0.62
CA PRO A 19 9.70 1.16 0.23
C PRO A 19 9.31 -0.33 0.27
N VAL A 20 8.99 -0.81 1.48
CA VAL A 20 8.60 -2.21 1.69
C VAL A 20 7.22 -2.44 1.07
N SER A 21 7.13 -3.38 0.13
CA SER A 21 5.84 -3.94 -0.32
C SER A 21 5.40 -5.03 0.65
N HIS A 22 4.15 -4.96 1.11
CA HIS A 22 3.57 -5.94 2.03
C HIS A 22 3.00 -7.17 1.34
N THR A 23 3.04 -7.25 -0.01
CA THR A 23 2.53 -8.37 -0.78
C THR A 23 3.16 -8.46 -2.19
N ASN A 24 3.14 -9.65 -2.78
CA ASN A 24 3.56 -9.94 -4.16
C ASN A 24 2.36 -10.23 -5.10
N ILE A 25 1.13 -9.96 -4.67
CA ILE A 25 -0.05 -10.19 -5.52
C ILE A 25 -0.11 -9.20 -6.67
N SER A 26 -0.54 -9.68 -7.84
CA SER A 26 -0.86 -8.81 -8.98
C SER A 26 -2.07 -7.96 -8.62
N LEU A 27 -1.92 -6.64 -8.68
CA LEU A 27 -3.01 -5.71 -8.46
C LEU A 27 -3.76 -5.47 -9.78
N SER A 28 -5.07 -5.34 -9.67
CA SER A 28 -5.96 -4.94 -10.75
C SER A 28 -6.38 -3.49 -10.55
N THR A 29 -6.52 -2.74 -11.64
CA THR A 29 -6.97 -1.35 -11.61
C THR A 29 -8.41 -1.28 -11.10
N TYR A 30 -8.64 -0.46 -10.06
CA TYR A 30 -9.97 -0.11 -9.56
C TYR A 30 -10.44 1.19 -10.20
N ASP A 31 -9.63 2.24 -10.09
CA ASP A 31 -9.86 3.56 -10.69
C ASP A 31 -8.53 4.19 -11.14
N LYS A 32 -8.54 5.49 -11.46
CA LYS A 32 -7.36 6.22 -11.97
C LYS A 32 -6.18 6.23 -10.99
N ASP A 33 -6.46 6.16 -9.69
CA ASP A 33 -5.51 6.39 -8.60
C ASP A 33 -5.38 5.17 -7.68
N THR A 34 -6.20 4.13 -7.90
CA THR A 34 -6.35 2.98 -7.01
C THR A 34 -6.20 1.66 -7.78
N GLU A 35 -5.35 0.79 -7.26
CA GLU A 35 -5.23 -0.61 -7.66
C GLU A 35 -5.49 -1.50 -6.45
N TYR A 36 -5.99 -2.72 -6.66
CA TYR A 36 -6.28 -3.65 -5.58
C TYR A 36 -6.04 -5.10 -5.96
N GLY A 37 -5.79 -5.93 -4.95
CA GLY A 37 -5.69 -7.37 -5.12
C GLY A 37 -6.35 -8.08 -3.95
N VAL A 38 -7.02 -9.19 -4.26
CA VAL A 38 -7.69 -10.04 -3.27
C VAL A 38 -7.03 -11.41 -3.27
N GLU A 39 -6.63 -11.87 -2.09
CA GLU A 39 -6.06 -13.19 -1.84
C GLU A 39 -7.10 -14.03 -1.08
N LYS A 40 -7.48 -15.19 -1.63
CA LYS A 40 -8.43 -16.08 -0.95
C LYS A 40 -7.81 -16.67 0.33
N ARG A 41 -8.62 -16.77 1.39
CA ARG A 41 -8.26 -17.46 2.63
C ARG A 41 -9.42 -18.35 3.09
N ASP A 42 -9.11 -19.33 3.93
CA ASP A 42 -10.11 -20.28 4.43
C ASP A 42 -11.15 -19.59 5.32
N ASP A 43 -10.72 -18.61 6.12
CA ASP A 43 -11.55 -17.84 7.05
C ASP A 43 -12.03 -16.49 6.51
N GLY A 44 -11.74 -16.19 5.24
CA GLY A 44 -11.87 -14.82 4.75
C GLY A 44 -11.19 -14.54 3.41
N PHE A 45 -10.62 -13.34 3.33
CA PHE A 45 -9.72 -12.95 2.25
C PHE A 45 -8.72 -11.92 2.74
N GLY A 46 -7.53 -11.93 2.16
CA GLY A 46 -6.59 -10.81 2.23
C GLY A 46 -6.95 -9.79 1.17
N ILE A 47 -6.94 -8.51 1.52
CA ILE A 47 -7.07 -7.42 0.56
C ILE A 47 -5.84 -6.53 0.66
N THR A 48 -5.31 -6.17 -0.51
CA THR A 48 -4.29 -5.13 -0.63
C THR A 48 -4.81 -4.06 -1.57
N VAL A 49 -4.63 -2.81 -1.17
CA VAL A 49 -4.90 -1.64 -2.00
C VAL A 49 -3.62 -0.84 -2.17
N TYR A 50 -3.36 -0.39 -3.38
CA TYR A 50 -2.34 0.60 -3.70
C TYR A 50 -3.04 1.86 -4.20
N TYR A 51 -2.91 2.95 -3.43
CA TYR A 51 -3.46 4.24 -3.76
C TYR A 51 -2.32 5.23 -4.02
N SER A 52 -2.37 5.96 -5.12
CA SER A 52 -1.36 6.96 -5.43
C SER A 52 -1.95 8.17 -6.13
N ARG A 53 -1.50 9.36 -5.71
CA ARG A 53 -1.92 10.63 -6.31
C ARG A 53 -0.79 11.64 -6.34
N TYR A 54 -0.82 12.51 -7.35
CA TYR A 54 0.05 13.67 -7.42
C TYR A 54 -0.34 14.67 -6.33
N GLN A 55 0.66 15.18 -5.61
CA GLN A 55 0.48 16.22 -4.59
C GLN A 55 1.65 17.20 -4.62
N PHE A 56 1.35 18.46 -4.93
CA PHE A 56 2.35 19.53 -4.85
C PHE A 56 2.81 19.76 -3.39
N ILE A 57 1.86 19.78 -2.45
CA ILE A 57 2.12 19.82 -1.00
C ILE A 57 1.87 18.40 -0.45
N PRO A 58 2.84 17.79 0.26
CA PRO A 58 2.67 16.45 0.79
C PRO A 58 1.63 16.43 1.92
N GLU A 59 0.45 15.88 1.63
CA GLU A 59 -0.59 15.61 2.62
C GLU A 59 -0.66 14.10 2.88
N SER A 60 0.39 13.55 3.49
CA SER A 60 0.51 12.11 3.72
C SER A 60 -0.66 11.55 4.55
N ASP A 61 -1.17 12.30 5.52
CA ASP A 61 -2.32 11.87 6.35
C ASP A 61 -3.60 11.75 5.53
N ALA A 62 -3.83 12.66 4.59
CA ALA A 62 -4.98 12.61 3.69
C ALA A 62 -4.88 11.39 2.76
N VAL A 63 -3.68 11.11 2.24
CA VAL A 63 -3.42 9.92 1.40
C VAL A 63 -3.60 8.63 2.22
N ALA A 64 -3.09 8.58 3.45
CA ALA A 64 -3.25 7.43 4.34
C ALA A 64 -4.72 7.16 4.65
N THR A 65 -5.49 8.21 4.93
CA THR A 65 -6.93 8.11 5.21
C THR A 65 -7.70 7.62 3.99
N ALA A 66 -7.44 8.20 2.81
CA ALA A 66 -8.05 7.77 1.56
C ALA A 66 -7.72 6.30 1.25
N CYS A 67 -6.46 5.90 1.41
CA CYS A 67 -5.98 4.55 1.19
C CYS A 67 -6.68 3.51 2.08
N LYS A 68 -6.88 3.81 3.37
CA LYS A 68 -7.65 2.95 4.29
C LYS A 68 -9.13 2.90 3.90
N SER A 69 -9.71 4.05 3.56
CA SER A 69 -11.12 4.15 3.14
C SER A 69 -11.38 3.30 1.89
N GLN A 70 -10.52 3.39 0.87
CA GLN A 70 -10.61 2.58 -0.34
C GLN A 70 -10.47 1.08 -0.03
N LEU A 71 -9.56 0.69 0.86
CA LEU A 71 -9.45 -0.70 1.30
C LEU A 71 -10.76 -1.20 1.91
N THR A 72 -11.36 -0.44 2.80
CA THR A 72 -12.62 -0.83 3.45
C THR A 72 -13.76 -0.89 2.43
N ALA A 73 -13.88 0.09 1.54
CA ALA A 73 -14.91 0.12 0.50
C ALA A 73 -14.80 -1.10 -0.44
N ILE A 74 -13.59 -1.38 -0.94
CA ILE A 74 -13.35 -2.51 -1.85
C ILE A 74 -13.58 -3.85 -1.14
N ALA A 75 -13.28 -3.95 0.16
CA ALA A 75 -13.59 -5.14 0.96
C ALA A 75 -15.10 -5.42 1.02
N TRP A 76 -15.91 -4.38 1.27
CA TRP A 76 -17.38 -4.51 1.26
C TRP A 76 -17.91 -4.82 -0.15
N GLU A 77 -17.40 -4.16 -1.18
CA GLU A 77 -17.79 -4.44 -2.56
C GLU A 77 -17.47 -5.89 -2.97
N HIS A 78 -16.33 -6.44 -2.53
CA HIS A 78 -15.97 -7.83 -2.75
C HIS A 78 -16.89 -8.80 -1.99
N SER A 79 -17.22 -8.47 -0.75
CA SER A 79 -18.22 -9.19 0.07
C SER A 79 -19.57 -9.27 -0.65
N ASP A 80 -20.07 -8.14 -1.14
CA ASP A 80 -21.35 -8.07 -1.86
C ASP A 80 -21.33 -8.87 -3.16
N LYS A 81 -20.24 -8.79 -3.93
CA LYS A 81 -20.06 -9.59 -5.17
C LYS A 81 -20.00 -11.09 -4.92
N THR A 82 -19.46 -11.51 -3.78
CA THR A 82 -19.34 -12.92 -3.41
C THR A 82 -20.57 -13.46 -2.68
N GLY A 83 -21.50 -12.58 -2.28
CA GLY A 83 -22.71 -12.93 -1.55
C GLY A 83 -22.44 -13.45 -0.13
N LYS A 84 -21.30 -13.10 0.46
CA LYS A 84 -20.90 -13.52 1.82
C LYS A 84 -20.66 -12.30 2.68
N GLU A 85 -21.35 -12.20 3.82
CA GLU A 85 -21.12 -11.11 4.77
C GLU A 85 -19.73 -11.19 5.42
N ILE A 86 -19.13 -10.03 5.67
CA ILE A 86 -17.86 -9.89 6.37
C ILE A 86 -18.05 -9.27 7.76
N GLN A 87 -17.10 -9.56 8.64
CA GLN A 87 -16.96 -8.82 9.89
C GLN A 87 -16.46 -7.39 9.59
N PRO A 88 -16.83 -6.38 10.41
CA PRO A 88 -16.32 -5.03 10.25
C PRO A 88 -14.78 -4.99 10.20
N VAL A 89 -14.24 -4.37 9.16
CA VAL A 89 -12.79 -4.24 8.98
C VAL A 89 -12.25 -3.33 10.10
N ASN A 90 -11.35 -3.87 10.93
CA ASN A 90 -10.71 -3.08 11.98
C ASN A 90 -9.65 -2.15 11.37
N GLU A 91 -9.96 -0.86 11.29
CA GLU A 91 -9.07 0.15 10.70
C GLU A 91 -7.71 0.29 11.38
N GLN A 92 -7.62 -0.01 12.68
CA GLN A 92 -6.37 0.05 13.43
C GLN A 92 -5.44 -1.12 13.10
N ARG A 93 -6.00 -2.21 12.56
CA ARG A 93 -5.25 -3.41 12.15
C ARG A 93 -4.82 -3.36 10.68
N ILE A 94 -5.26 -2.33 9.93
CA ILE A 94 -4.81 -2.10 8.56
C ILE A 94 -3.35 -1.67 8.58
N ARG A 95 -2.50 -2.47 7.95
CA ARG A 95 -1.08 -2.16 7.78
C ARG A 95 -0.95 -1.23 6.58
N ILE A 96 -0.34 -0.06 6.79
CA ILE A 96 -0.07 0.89 5.71
C ILE A 96 1.44 1.05 5.52
N SER A 97 1.86 1.13 4.26
CA SER A 97 3.20 1.52 3.83
C SER A 97 3.06 2.75 2.94
N MET A 98 3.80 3.80 3.25
CA MET A 98 3.74 5.05 2.50
C MET A 98 5.05 5.33 1.79
N GLY A 99 4.93 5.92 0.61
CA GLY A 99 6.06 6.36 -0.20
C GLY A 99 5.80 7.75 -0.75
N ARG A 100 6.88 8.50 -0.98
CA ARG A 100 6.81 9.73 -1.76
C ARG A 100 7.94 9.72 -2.79
N ASN A 101 7.57 9.91 -4.05
CA ASN A 101 8.54 10.13 -5.10
C ASN A 101 8.78 11.63 -5.25
N GLY A 102 9.94 12.09 -4.78
CA GLY A 102 10.33 13.50 -4.84
C GLY A 102 10.53 14.04 -6.26
N PHE A 103 10.76 13.16 -7.25
CA PHE A 103 10.94 13.55 -8.65
C PHE A 103 9.60 13.76 -9.36
N SER A 104 8.63 12.87 -9.16
CA SER A 104 7.31 12.99 -9.78
C SER A 104 6.29 13.76 -8.95
N GLY A 105 6.58 14.03 -7.66
CA GLY A 105 5.64 14.64 -6.73
C GLY A 105 4.46 13.73 -6.36
N ILE A 106 4.56 12.43 -6.62
CA ILE A 106 3.52 11.45 -6.30
C ILE A 106 3.71 10.94 -4.87
N THR A 107 2.64 10.97 -4.10
CA THR A 107 2.54 10.27 -2.81
C THR A 107 1.76 8.99 -3.04
N SER A 108 2.29 7.86 -2.57
CA SER A 108 1.64 6.56 -2.63
C SER A 108 1.45 5.96 -1.25
N CYS A 109 0.42 5.14 -1.13
CA CYS A 109 0.10 4.34 0.02
C CYS A 109 -0.28 2.93 -0.42
N GLN A 110 0.28 1.93 0.23
CA GLN A 110 -0.17 0.55 0.15
C GLN A 110 -0.83 0.19 1.47
N ALA A 111 -2.09 -0.23 1.45
CA ALA A 111 -2.82 -0.73 2.61
C ALA A 111 -3.04 -2.23 2.47
N ASN A 112 -2.89 -2.97 3.56
CA ASN A 112 -3.13 -4.41 3.63
C ASN A 112 -3.97 -4.76 4.86
N ALA A 113 -4.97 -5.61 4.68
CA ALA A 113 -5.80 -6.12 5.76
C ALA A 113 -6.24 -7.56 5.50
N VAL A 114 -6.61 -8.24 6.59
CA VAL A 114 -7.28 -9.54 6.56
C VAL A 114 -8.73 -9.32 6.93
N VAL A 115 -9.63 -9.67 6.02
CA VAL A 115 -11.07 -9.59 6.22
C VAL A 115 -11.58 -10.98 6.50
N LYS A 116 -12.39 -11.13 7.55
CA LYS A 116 -12.98 -12.42 7.94
C LYS A 116 -14.43 -12.49 7.51
N TRP A 117 -14.86 -13.66 7.06
CA TRP A 117 -16.27 -13.93 6.86
C TRP A 117 -17.01 -13.91 8.20
N LYS A 118 -18.30 -13.63 8.13
CA LYS A 118 -19.22 -13.72 9.27
C LYS A 118 -19.74 -15.14 9.45
#